data_AF-A0A2P6PGJ8-F1
#
_entry.id   AF-A0A2P6PGJ8-F1
#
_cell.length_a   1.000
_cell.length_b   1.000
_cell.length_c   1.000
_cell.angle_alpha   90.00
_cell.angle_beta   90.00
_cell.angle_gamma   90.00
#
_symmetry.space_group_name_H-M   'P 1'
#
loop_
_entity.id
_entity.type
_entity.pdbx_description
1 polymer ?
#
loop_
_entity_poly.entity_id
_entity_poly.type
_entity_poly.pdbx_seq_one_letter_code
_entity_poly.pdbx_strand_id
1 'polypeptide(L)' 'MVKDCKMLKGLPKDFYELRDIETLFLSGCSRFENFVKDIREMTSLKTTVVSGTAIS' A
#
# COMPACT_ATOMS: atom_id res chain seq x y z
N MET A 1 -0.65 8.43 -3.65
CA MET A 1 0.18 7.75 -4.67
C MET A 1 1.60 7.61 -4.13
N VAL A 2 2.14 6.39 -4.05
CA VAL A 2 3.51 6.13 -3.57
C VAL A 2 4.30 5.45 -4.69
N LYS A 3 5.43 6.05 -5.10
CA LYS A 3 6.21 5.62 -6.26
C LYS A 3 7.71 5.59 -5.97
N ASP A 4 8.42 4.66 -6.60
CA ASP A 4 9.89 4.54 -6.62
C ASP A 4 10.56 4.51 -5.24
N CYS A 5 9.82 4.08 -4.21
CA CYS A 5 10.30 3.99 -2.84
C CYS A 5 10.99 2.66 -2.60
N LYS A 6 12.18 2.46 -3.19
CA LYS A 6 12.92 1.19 -3.15
C LYS A 6 13.29 0.71 -1.75
N MET A 7 13.31 1.59 -0.76
CA MET A 7 13.62 1.28 0.65
C MET A 7 12.40 1.10 1.53
N LEU A 8 11.20 1.45 1.04
CA LEU A 8 9.97 1.39 1.82
C LEU A 8 9.52 -0.06 1.92
N LYS A 9 9.41 -0.57 3.15
CA LYS A 9 8.94 -1.94 3.43
C LYS A 9 7.45 -2.02 3.71
N GLY A 10 6.88 -0.97 4.26
CA GLY A 10 5.48 -0.86 4.64
C GLY A 10 5.11 0.60 4.87
N LEU A 11 3.82 0.88 5.01
CA LEU A 11 3.33 2.20 5.40
C LEU A 11 3.23 2.31 6.94
N PRO A 12 3.27 3.52 7.51
CA PRO A 12 2.97 3.72 8.93
C PRO A 12 1.62 3.10 9.29
N LYS A 13 1.48 2.59 10.52
CA LYS A 13 0.27 1.89 10.96
C LYS A 13 -1.00 2.74 10.77
N ASP A 14 -0.92 4.01 11.16
CA ASP A 14 -2.02 4.98 11.06
C ASP A 14 -2.48 5.23 9.61
N PHE A 15 -1.63 4.95 8.61
CA PHE A 15 -2.04 5.03 7.21
C PHE A 15 -3.15 4.03 6.88
N TYR A 16 -3.10 2.84 7.47
CA TYR A 16 -4.08 1.79 7.23
C TYR A 16 -5.40 2.04 7.97
N GLU A 17 -5.43 2.97 8.92
CA GLU A 17 -6.64 3.38 9.65
C GLU A 17 -7.46 4.44 8.89
N LEU A 18 -6.94 4.91 7.74
CA LEU A 18 -7.63 5.90 6.90
C LEU A 18 -8.87 5.28 6.25
N ARG A 19 -10.03 5.89 6.54
CA ARG A 19 -11.36 5.42 6.09
C ARG A 19 -11.88 6.11 4.84
N ASP A 20 -11.14 7.08 4.29
CA ASP A 20 -11.58 7.83 3.11
C ASP A 20 -10.80 7.45 1.83
N ILE A 21 -9.80 6.57 1.95
CA ILE A 21 -9.01 6.13 0.79
C ILE A 21 -9.78 5.07 0.02
N GLU A 22 -10.22 5.40 -1.19
CA GLU A 22 -10.86 4.44 -2.09
C GLU A 22 -9.88 3.75 -3.05
N THR A 23 -8.74 4.38 -3.33
CA THR A 23 -7.74 3.87 -4.29
C THR A 23 -6.32 3.99 -3.73
N LEU A 24 -5.58 2.87 -3.74
CA LEU A 24 -4.18 2.81 -3.36
C LEU A 24 -3.33 2.45 -4.59
N PHE A 25 -2.34 3.28 -4.89
CA PHE A 25 -1.39 3.05 -6.00
C PHE A 25 0.03 2.95 -5.46
N LEU A 26 0.64 1.77 -5.64
CA LEU A 26 2.01 1.42 -5.22
C LEU A 26 2.80 1.00 -6.45
N SER A 27 3.82 1.78 -6.83
CA SER A 27 4.66 1.44 -7.97
C SER A 27 6.15 1.61 -7.71
N GLY A 28 7.00 0.72 -8.22
CA GLY A 28 8.46 0.84 -8.11
C GLY A 28 9.00 0.76 -6.68
N CYS A 29 8.20 0.32 -5.72
CA CYS A 29 8.58 0.15 -4.31
C CYS A 29 9.08 -1.27 -4.08
N SER A 30 10.25 -1.60 -4.63
CA SER A 30 10.75 -2.98 -4.77
C SER A 30 10.95 -3.76 -3.46
N ARG A 31 11.00 -3.08 -2.30
CA ARG A 31 11.10 -3.71 -0.98
C ARG A 31 9.78 -3.69 -0.20
N PHE A 32 8.72 -3.14 -0.78
CA PHE A 32 7.43 -3.04 -0.14
C PHE A 32 6.80 -4.43 -0.08
N GLU A 33 6.61 -4.93 1.14
CA GLU A 33 6.27 -6.33 1.42
C GLU A 33 4.92 -6.47 2.14
N ASN A 34 4.39 -7.69 2.11
CA ASN A 34 3.06 -8.12 2.56
C ASN A 34 2.37 -7.22 3.61
N PHE A 35 1.37 -6.46 3.15
CA PHE A 35 0.52 -5.58 3.95
C PHE A 35 -0.94 -6.06 4.02
N VAL A 36 -1.20 -7.31 3.60
CA VAL A 36 -2.57 -7.83 3.39
C VAL A 36 -3.39 -7.81 4.69
N LYS A 37 -2.74 -7.92 5.85
CA LYS A 37 -3.43 -7.79 7.14
C LYS A 37 -3.81 -6.34 7.41
N ASP A 38 -2.91 -5.41 7.19
CA ASP A 38 -3.13 -3.99 7.53
C ASP A 38 -4.12 -3.32 6.59
N ILE A 39 -4.14 -3.68 5.30
CA ILE A 39 -5.09 -3.08 4.34
C ILE A 39 -6.55 -3.46 4.59
N ARG A 40 -6.81 -4.48 5.42
CA ARG A 40 -8.17 -4.81 5.86
C ARG A 40 -8.78 -3.72 6.74
N GLU A 41 -7.94 -2.92 7.39
CA GLU A 41 -8.37 -1.78 8.22
C GLU A 41 -8.86 -0.61 7.35
N MET A 42 -8.47 -0.57 6.07
CA MET A 42 -8.88 0.46 5.11
C MET A 42 -10.28 0.14 4.53
N THR A 43 -11.33 0.31 5.33
CA THR A 43 -12.69 -0.18 5.01
C THR A 43 -13.33 0.40 3.75
N SER A 44 -12.95 1.60 3.30
CA SER A 44 -13.47 2.22 2.06
C SER A 44 -12.63 1.91 0.83
N LEU A 45 -11.54 1.16 0.96
CA LEU A 45 -10.65 0.86 -0.15
C LEU A 45 -11.33 -0.08 -1.14
N LYS A 46 -11.42 0.37 -2.40
CA LYS A 46 -12.06 -0.36 -3.50
C LYS A 46 -11.06 -0.88 -4.51
N THR A 47 -9.94 -0.17 -4.70
CA THR A 47 -8.98 -0.47 -5.76
C THR A 47 -7.56 -0.37 -5.25
N THR A 48 -6.77 -1.40 -5.51
CA THR A 48 -5.34 -1.43 -5.23
C THR A 48 -4.60 -1.74 -6.53
N VAL A 49 -3.70 -0.86 -6.93
CA VAL A 49 -2.82 -1.08 -8.07
C VAL A 49 -1.39 -1.21 -7.56
N VAL A 50 -0.77 -2.35 -7.86
CA VAL A 50 0.57 -2.70 -7.41
C VAL A 50 1.41 -3.09 -8.62
N SER A 51 2.59 -2.49 -8.77
CA SER A 51 3.51 -2.83 -9.87
C SER A 51 4.96 -2.57 -9.46
N GLY A 52 5.86 -3.52 -9.68
CA GLY A 52 7.27 -3.33 -9.31
C GLY A 52 7.47 -3.18 -7.80
N THR A 53 6.68 -3.91 -7.01
CA THR A 53 6.87 -4.09 -5.56
C THR A 53 7.27 -5.54 -5.28
N ALA A 54 7.58 -5.90 -4.03
CA ALA A 54 7.85 -7.30 -3.70
C ALA A 54 6.57 -8.18 -3.67
N ILE A 55 5.40 -7.58 -3.92
CA ILE A 55 4.08 -8.22 -3.84
C ILE A 55 3.49 -8.46 -5.25
N SER A 56 3.97 -7.72 -6.26
CA SER A 56 3.59 -7.90 -7.67
C SER A 56 4.27 -9.10 -8.31
#